data_AF-A0A3M0ZZI2-F1
#
_entry.id   AF-A0A3M0ZZI2-F1
#
_cell.length_a   1.000
_cell.length_b   1.000
_cell.length_c   1.000
_cell.angle_alpha   90.00
_cell.angle_beta   90.00
_cell.angle_gamma   90.00
#
_symmetry.space_group_name_H-M   'P 1'
#
loop_
_entity.id
_entity.type
_entity.pdbx_description
1 polymer ?
#
loop_
_entity_poly.entity_id
_entity_poly.type
_entity_poly.pdbx_seq_one_letter_code
_entity_poly.pdbx_strand_id
1 'polypeptide(L)'
;MNGKKFIFALILISFMLPDPDVYGQNVGSVTKVGTTSAAFLEIGVGSRAIGMGGAFVAIANDATALYWNPAGIASLQRNEVVFVHTEWLADINFDFAGLVIPLGNAGTLGGMVTVLSTADLPERTIDMPEGTGNFFSVGDLAIGLSYAINLTDRFAIGTTFKYINQRISLMSANGFAVDFGATFDTGLYGVRLGVALTNFGTDMKLSGKDALVFVDIDPIKRGNNDRIEARLDTDSWPLPLTFQAGVAKEIASGNNSQLTLSVDFVHPTDNTESLNLGFEYTLWKAFSLRGGYRNLLIDDSEESFTFGGGLTTHFLGNLKLKIDYAYADFGRLNNTQRFSLALEF
;
A
#
# COMPACT_ATOMS: atom_id res chain seq x y z
N MET A 1 -33.04 -3.23 -61.71
CA MET A 1 -34.01 -3.41 -60.60
C MET A 1 -33.27 -4.10 -59.46
N ASN A 2 -32.46 -3.47 -58.60
CA ASN A 2 -32.54 -2.22 -57.84
C ASN A 2 -33.83 -2.07 -57.02
N GLY A 3 -33.69 -2.17 -55.69
CA GLY A 3 -34.69 -1.80 -54.70
C GLY A 3 -35.33 -2.98 -54.01
N LYS A 4 -34.73 -3.49 -52.91
CA LYS A 4 -35.40 -4.14 -51.75
C LYS A 4 -34.47 -4.80 -50.71
N LYS A 5 -33.20 -4.40 -50.61
CA LYS A 5 -32.30 -4.82 -49.50
C LYS A 5 -31.81 -3.67 -48.59
N PHE A 6 -32.38 -2.47 -48.74
CA PHE A 6 -31.94 -1.28 -47.99
C PHE A 6 -32.92 -0.81 -46.90
N ILE A 7 -34.01 -1.55 -46.64
CA ILE A 7 -35.06 -1.11 -45.70
C ILE A 7 -34.92 -1.75 -44.30
N PHE A 8 -34.15 -2.83 -44.15
CA PHE A 8 -33.90 -3.43 -42.83
C PHE A 8 -32.73 -2.81 -42.05
N ALA A 9 -31.87 -2.03 -42.71
CA ALA A 9 -30.78 -1.31 -42.04
C ALA A 9 -31.22 0.05 -41.45
N LEU A 10 -32.41 0.54 -41.79
CA LEU A 10 -32.93 1.84 -41.32
C LEU A 10 -33.81 1.73 -40.06
N ILE A 11 -34.23 0.54 -39.66
CA ILE A 11 -35.04 0.33 -38.45
C ILE A 11 -34.17 0.09 -37.21
N LEU A 12 -32.90 -0.31 -37.38
CA LEU A 12 -31.95 -0.50 -36.28
C LEU A 12 -31.15 0.76 -35.91
N ILE A 13 -31.21 1.82 -36.73
CA ILE A 13 -30.56 3.12 -36.47
C ILE A 13 -31.55 4.12 -35.83
N SER A 14 -32.85 3.80 -35.81
CA SER A 14 -33.90 4.62 -35.19
C SER A 14 -33.99 4.48 -33.65
N PHE A 15 -33.16 3.65 -33.02
CA PHE A 15 -33.08 3.50 -31.55
C PHE A 15 -31.88 4.26 -30.94
N MET A 16 -31.19 5.09 -31.71
CA MET A 16 -30.12 6.00 -31.26
C MET A 16 -30.51 7.46 -31.43
N LEU A 17 -31.69 7.83 -30.94
CA LEU A 17 -31.97 9.23 -30.59
C LEU A 17 -31.80 9.36 -29.08
N PRO A 18 -30.94 10.25 -28.57
CA PRO A 18 -30.89 10.54 -27.15
C PRO A 18 -32.23 11.17 -26.75
N ASP A 19 -32.98 10.51 -25.88
CA ASP A 19 -34.08 11.15 -25.17
C ASP A 19 -33.50 12.35 -24.39
N PRO A 20 -34.02 13.57 -24.60
CA PRO A 20 -33.69 14.68 -23.73
C PRO A 20 -34.43 14.48 -22.40
N ASP A 21 -33.70 14.66 -21.30
CA ASP A 21 -34.21 14.83 -19.94
C ASP A 21 -34.72 13.59 -19.21
N VAL A 22 -33.90 12.54 -19.16
CA VAL A 22 -33.91 11.61 -18.02
C VAL A 22 -33.02 12.21 -16.92
N TYR A 23 -33.63 12.94 -15.99
CA TYR A 23 -33.02 13.24 -14.70
C TYR A 23 -32.98 11.97 -13.85
N GLY A 24 -32.12 11.02 -14.24
CA GLY A 24 -31.62 10.03 -13.30
C GLY A 24 -30.98 10.79 -12.17
N GLN A 25 -31.38 10.53 -10.93
CA GLN A 25 -30.65 11.04 -9.78
C GLN A 25 -29.18 10.67 -9.99
N ASN A 26 -28.33 11.66 -10.22
CA ASN A 26 -26.90 11.51 -9.98
C ASN A 26 -26.79 11.22 -8.49
N VAL A 27 -26.94 9.95 -8.12
CA VAL A 27 -26.35 9.44 -6.90
C VAL A 27 -24.86 9.65 -7.18
N GLY A 28 -24.34 10.79 -6.75
CA GLY A 28 -22.90 11.03 -6.78
C GLY A 28 -22.27 9.78 -6.20
N SER A 29 -21.36 9.17 -6.95
CA SER A 29 -20.67 7.96 -6.51
C SER A 29 -20.22 8.18 -5.07
N VAL A 30 -20.86 7.51 -4.11
CA VAL A 30 -20.48 7.63 -2.70
C VAL A 30 -19.18 6.86 -2.59
N THR A 31 -18.08 7.60 -2.63
CA THR A 31 -16.75 7.03 -2.48
C THR A 31 -16.62 6.54 -1.04
N LYS A 32 -16.07 5.34 -0.88
CA LYS A 32 -15.89 4.67 0.42
C LYS A 32 -14.67 5.22 1.19
N VAL A 33 -14.35 6.50 1.01
CA VAL A 33 -13.13 7.12 1.51
C VAL A 33 -13.02 6.96 3.02
N GLY A 34 -11.94 6.32 3.49
CA GLY A 34 -11.67 6.15 4.92
C GLY A 34 -12.64 5.21 5.64
N THR A 35 -13.24 4.24 4.94
CA THR A 35 -14.15 3.24 5.53
C THR A 35 -13.49 1.89 5.80
N THR A 36 -12.18 1.87 6.03
CA THR A 36 -11.38 0.68 6.33
C THR A 36 -10.68 0.79 7.68
N SER A 37 -10.31 -0.36 8.22
CA SER A 37 -9.37 -0.49 9.34
C SER A 37 -7.93 -0.56 8.81
N ALA A 38 -6.93 -0.48 9.70
CA ALA A 38 -5.53 -0.70 9.35
C ALA A 38 -4.99 0.18 8.20
N ALA A 39 -5.37 1.46 8.16
CA ALA A 39 -4.92 2.43 7.15
C ALA A 39 -3.39 2.56 7.03
N PHE A 40 -2.63 2.18 8.08
CA PHE A 40 -1.17 2.12 8.01
C PHE A 40 -0.63 1.18 6.91
N LEU A 41 -1.44 0.20 6.47
CA LEU A 41 -1.09 -0.71 5.37
C LEU A 41 -1.01 0.00 4.01
N GLU A 42 -1.56 1.21 3.88
CA GLU A 42 -1.53 2.02 2.66
C GLU A 42 -0.29 2.93 2.58
N ILE A 43 0.46 3.05 3.69
CA ILE A 43 1.71 3.79 3.73
C ILE A 43 2.77 2.98 2.98
N GLY A 44 3.13 3.47 1.79
CA GLY A 44 4.04 2.77 0.91
C GLY A 44 5.44 2.59 1.52
N VAL A 45 6.01 1.39 1.31
CA VAL A 45 7.30 0.96 1.85
C VAL A 45 8.42 1.15 0.82
N GLY A 46 9.59 1.59 1.30
CA GLY A 46 10.83 1.60 0.52
C GLY A 46 11.05 2.89 -0.25
N SER A 47 12.21 3.50 -0.03
CA SER A 47 12.59 4.79 -0.64
C SER A 47 12.69 4.67 -2.17
N ARG A 48 13.10 3.51 -2.70
CA ARG A 48 13.11 3.29 -4.16
C ARG A 48 11.70 3.35 -4.76
N ALA A 49 10.75 2.61 -4.20
CA ALA A 49 9.38 2.57 -4.68
C ALA A 49 8.67 3.91 -4.53
N ILE A 50 8.87 4.59 -3.39
CA ILE A 50 8.31 5.91 -3.15
C ILE A 50 8.94 6.97 -4.06
N GLY A 51 10.25 6.93 -4.30
CA GLY A 51 10.89 7.82 -5.27
C GLY A 51 10.39 7.65 -6.71
N MET A 52 9.71 6.54 -7.00
CA MET A 52 9.02 6.22 -8.26
C MET A 52 7.52 6.56 -8.22
N GLY A 53 7.05 7.34 -7.25
CA GLY A 53 5.64 7.71 -7.11
C GLY A 53 4.73 6.53 -6.73
N GLY A 54 5.29 5.42 -6.24
CA GLY A 54 4.53 4.18 -6.00
C GLY A 54 4.23 3.37 -7.28
N ALA A 55 4.78 3.77 -8.44
CA ALA A 55 4.71 2.99 -9.68
C ALA A 55 5.79 1.89 -9.66
N PHE A 56 5.51 0.80 -8.96
CA PHE A 56 6.53 -0.17 -8.58
C PHE A 56 6.12 -1.64 -8.75
N VAL A 57 4.83 -1.96 -8.94
CA VAL A 57 4.34 -3.34 -8.93
C VAL A 57 4.92 -4.21 -10.04
N ALA A 58 5.26 -3.63 -11.19
CA ALA A 58 5.91 -4.33 -12.30
C ALA A 58 7.44 -4.47 -12.17
N ILE A 59 8.07 -3.67 -11.30
CA ILE A 59 9.53 -3.60 -11.14
C ILE A 59 9.98 -3.89 -9.71
N ALA A 60 9.09 -4.40 -8.87
CA ALA A 60 9.37 -4.84 -7.52
C ALA A 60 10.33 -6.04 -7.55
N ASN A 61 11.64 -5.76 -7.47
CA ASN A 61 12.71 -6.74 -7.62
C ASN A 61 13.80 -6.57 -6.54
N ASP A 62 13.39 -6.15 -5.35
CA ASP A 62 14.18 -6.06 -4.12
C ASP A 62 13.33 -6.54 -2.94
N ALA A 63 13.90 -6.59 -1.73
CA ALA A 63 13.18 -7.10 -0.55
C ALA A 63 11.91 -6.30 -0.18
N THR A 64 11.73 -5.08 -0.70
CA THR A 64 10.47 -4.32 -0.51
C THR A 64 9.32 -4.86 -1.37
N ALA A 65 9.60 -5.76 -2.32
CA ALA A 65 8.58 -6.50 -3.06
C ALA A 65 7.64 -7.31 -2.14
N LEU A 66 8.08 -7.66 -0.93
CA LEU A 66 7.21 -8.28 0.09
C LEU A 66 5.95 -7.45 0.38
N TYR A 67 6.05 -6.11 0.29
CA TYR A 67 4.94 -5.17 0.44
C TYR A 67 4.21 -4.91 -0.88
N TRP A 68 4.94 -4.63 -1.97
CA TRP A 68 4.34 -4.16 -3.23
C TRP A 68 3.79 -5.26 -4.12
N ASN A 69 4.56 -6.34 -4.33
CA ASN A 69 4.17 -7.45 -5.19
C ASN A 69 4.97 -8.70 -4.79
N PRO A 70 4.36 -9.66 -4.06
CA PRO A 70 5.10 -10.81 -3.55
C PRO A 70 5.70 -11.69 -4.65
N ALA A 71 5.21 -11.66 -5.89
CA ALA A 71 5.87 -12.38 -6.99
C ALA A 71 7.28 -11.84 -7.30
N GLY A 72 7.55 -10.58 -6.96
CA GLY A 72 8.82 -9.91 -7.20
C GLY A 72 10.02 -10.60 -6.55
N ILE A 73 9.84 -11.21 -5.38
CA ILE A 73 10.93 -11.89 -4.67
C ILE A 73 11.40 -13.16 -5.39
N ALA A 74 10.61 -13.73 -6.31
CA ALA A 74 11.04 -14.86 -7.12
C ALA A 74 12.21 -14.52 -8.06
N SER A 75 12.41 -13.23 -8.38
CA SER A 75 13.53 -12.78 -9.22
C SER A 75 14.85 -12.61 -8.45
N LEU A 76 14.81 -12.62 -7.11
CA LEU A 76 15.98 -12.41 -6.27
C LEU A 76 16.87 -13.66 -6.24
N GLN A 77 18.16 -13.46 -6.48
CA GLN A 77 19.16 -14.54 -6.56
C GLN A 77 20.03 -14.67 -5.30
N ARG A 78 20.02 -13.66 -4.44
CA ARG A 78 20.80 -13.62 -3.20
C ARG A 78 19.89 -13.30 -2.02
N ASN A 79 20.37 -13.60 -0.82
CA ASN A 79 19.65 -13.21 0.38
C ASN A 79 19.65 -11.70 0.48
N GLU A 80 18.52 -11.10 0.83
CA GLU A 80 18.42 -9.66 0.99
C GLU A 80 17.67 -9.34 2.27
N VAL A 81 18.28 -8.51 3.12
CA VAL A 81 17.61 -7.89 4.26
C VAL A 81 17.45 -6.41 3.99
N VAL A 82 16.30 -5.84 4.33
CA VAL A 82 16.02 -4.41 4.19
C VAL A 82 15.40 -3.86 5.46
N PHE A 83 15.79 -2.64 5.80
CA PHE A 83 15.18 -1.82 6.84
C PHE A 83 14.77 -0.49 6.23
N VAL A 84 13.57 -0.04 6.54
CA VAL A 84 13.02 1.23 6.08
C VAL A 84 12.49 1.97 7.29
N HIS A 85 12.86 3.23 7.41
CA HIS A 85 12.33 4.16 8.40
C HIS A 85 11.72 5.36 7.69
N THR A 86 10.50 5.70 8.09
CA THR A 86 9.71 6.80 7.55
C THR A 86 9.30 7.70 8.70
N GLU A 87 9.74 8.96 8.65
CA GLU A 87 9.14 10.03 9.44
C GLU A 87 7.82 10.40 8.75
N TRP A 88 6.73 9.92 9.33
CA TRP A 88 5.39 10.12 8.80
C TRP A 88 4.76 11.38 9.39
N LEU A 89 3.59 11.72 8.87
CA LEU A 89 2.83 12.89 9.28
C LEU A 89 2.49 12.83 10.78
N ALA A 90 2.39 13.99 11.42
CA ALA A 90 2.02 14.13 12.83
C ALA A 90 2.92 13.33 13.81
N ASP A 91 4.23 13.34 13.58
CA ASP A 91 5.25 12.70 14.42
C ASP A 91 5.04 11.19 14.59
N ILE A 92 4.41 10.56 13.60
CA ILE A 92 4.24 9.12 13.51
C ILE A 92 5.51 8.51 12.93
N ASN A 93 6.00 7.44 13.56
CA ASN A 93 7.07 6.62 13.01
C ASN A 93 6.48 5.42 12.28
N PHE A 94 6.93 5.20 11.04
CA PHE A 94 6.57 4.02 10.26
C PHE A 94 7.83 3.25 9.85
N ASP A 95 7.95 2.04 10.37
CA ASP A 95 9.11 1.18 10.22
C ASP A 95 8.75 -0.10 9.49
N PHE A 96 9.63 -0.52 8.58
CA PHE A 96 9.50 -1.80 7.88
C PHE A 96 10.83 -2.55 7.92
N ALA A 97 10.77 -3.85 8.17
CA ALA A 97 11.89 -4.75 7.97
C ALA A 97 11.47 -5.96 7.14
N GLY A 98 12.31 -6.34 6.19
CA GLY A 98 12.07 -7.48 5.31
C GLY A 98 13.31 -8.36 5.17
N LEU A 99 13.10 -9.66 5.05
CA LEU A 99 14.15 -10.64 4.75
C LEU A 99 13.66 -11.54 3.61
N VAL A 100 14.50 -11.73 2.60
CA VAL A 100 14.25 -12.63 1.48
C VAL A 100 15.36 -13.66 1.40
N ILE A 101 14.98 -14.93 1.24
CA ILE A 101 15.88 -16.08 1.14
C ILE A 101 15.50 -16.90 -0.10
N PRO A 102 16.25 -16.77 -1.21
CA PRO A 102 16.07 -17.63 -2.39
C PRO A 102 16.52 -19.07 -2.10
N LEU A 103 15.69 -20.05 -2.48
CA LEU A 103 15.95 -21.48 -2.28
C LEU A 103 16.28 -22.20 -3.62
N GLY A 104 16.79 -21.44 -4.59
CA GLY A 104 17.04 -21.93 -5.94
C GLY A 104 15.74 -22.33 -6.64
N ASN A 105 15.67 -23.57 -7.15
CA ASN A 105 14.52 -24.05 -7.92
C ASN A 105 13.27 -24.30 -7.07
N ALA A 106 13.39 -24.35 -5.74
CA ALA A 106 12.25 -24.52 -4.84
C ALA A 106 11.43 -23.24 -4.64
N GLY A 107 11.86 -22.10 -5.21
CA GLY A 107 11.23 -20.79 -5.05
C GLY A 107 11.99 -19.93 -4.04
N THR A 108 11.32 -18.90 -3.53
CA THR A 108 11.89 -17.91 -2.62
C THR A 108 10.96 -17.73 -1.44
N LEU A 109 11.53 -17.73 -0.22
CA LEU A 109 10.82 -17.39 1.00
C LEU A 109 11.09 -15.94 1.38
N GLY A 110 10.11 -15.31 2.01
CA GLY A 110 10.24 -13.98 2.56
C GLY A 110 9.53 -13.83 3.89
N GLY A 111 10.01 -12.91 4.72
CA GLY A 111 9.35 -12.50 5.94
C GLY A 111 9.41 -10.99 6.07
N MET A 112 8.33 -10.39 6.55
CA MET A 112 8.26 -8.94 6.77
C MET A 112 7.59 -8.60 8.09
N VAL A 113 7.97 -7.44 8.63
CA VAL A 113 7.28 -6.78 9.72
C VAL A 113 7.13 -5.30 9.40
N THR A 114 5.95 -4.75 9.70
CA THR A 114 5.63 -3.34 9.56
C THR A 114 5.09 -2.84 10.88
N VAL A 115 5.63 -1.74 11.38
CA VAL A 115 5.25 -1.14 12.66
C VAL A 115 4.92 0.32 12.43
N LEU A 116 3.76 0.75 12.90
CA LEU A 116 3.43 2.16 13.06
C LEU A 116 3.41 2.47 14.55
N SER A 117 4.07 3.53 14.98
CA SER A 117 4.08 3.93 16.38
C SER A 117 4.07 5.45 16.55
N THR A 118 3.48 5.90 17.66
CA THR A 118 3.55 7.29 18.11
C THR A 118 4.37 7.40 19.38
N ALA A 119 4.87 8.60 19.67
CA ALA A 119 5.22 8.95 21.04
C ALA A 119 3.96 8.91 21.94
N ASP A 120 4.17 8.89 23.26
CA ASP A 120 3.09 8.98 24.23
C ASP A 120 2.35 10.31 24.08
N LEU A 121 1.04 10.23 23.84
CA LEU A 121 0.16 11.37 23.63
C LEU A 121 -0.52 11.75 24.96
N PRO A 122 -0.55 13.04 25.32
CA PRO A 122 -1.26 13.48 26.51
C PRO A 122 -2.77 13.32 26.31
N GLU A 123 -3.44 12.68 27.28
CA GLU A 123 -4.90 12.62 27.31
C GLU A 123 -5.46 14.01 27.66
N ARG A 124 -6.34 14.56 26.82
CA ARG A 124 -6.93 15.89 26.97
C ARG A 124 -8.45 15.80 27.08
N THR A 125 -9.04 16.64 27.91
CA THR A 125 -10.50 16.78 28.04
C THR A 125 -10.90 18.24 27.83
N ILE A 126 -12.20 18.51 27.72
CA ILE A 126 -12.71 19.89 27.61
C ILE A 126 -12.26 20.74 28.80
N ASP A 127 -12.20 20.13 30.01
CA ASP A 127 -11.79 20.81 31.24
C ASP A 127 -10.26 20.92 31.38
N MET A 128 -9.50 20.04 30.72
CA MET A 128 -8.03 19.97 30.80
C MET A 128 -7.41 19.90 29.39
N PRO A 129 -7.45 21.02 28.62
CA PRO A 129 -6.96 21.04 27.24
C PRO A 129 -5.44 20.90 27.13
N GLU A 130 -4.69 21.27 28.18
CA GLU A 130 -3.24 21.10 28.24
C GLU A 130 -2.81 19.66 28.62
N GLY A 131 -3.77 18.82 29.01
CA GLY A 131 -3.55 17.43 29.40
C GLY A 131 -4.01 17.14 30.83
N THR A 132 -4.46 15.91 31.06
CA THR A 132 -4.94 15.39 32.35
C THR A 132 -3.80 14.86 33.24
N GLY A 133 -2.59 14.74 32.68
CA GLY A 133 -1.44 14.05 33.29
C GLY A 133 -1.35 12.56 32.95
N ASN A 134 -2.39 12.00 32.32
CA ASN A 134 -2.35 10.66 31.74
C ASN A 134 -1.83 10.70 30.30
N PHE A 135 -1.32 9.55 29.85
CA PHE A 135 -0.81 9.36 28.50
C PHE A 135 -1.37 8.09 27.88
N PHE A 136 -1.54 8.11 26.56
CA PHE A 136 -1.87 6.94 25.77
C PHE A 136 -1.01 6.89 24.51
N SER A 137 -0.86 5.70 23.94
CA SER A 137 -0.14 5.50 22.69
C SER A 137 -0.99 4.79 21.66
N VAL A 138 -0.62 5.01 20.39
CA VAL A 138 -1.17 4.32 19.22
C VAL A 138 -0.06 3.47 18.63
N GLY A 139 -0.39 2.24 18.27
CA GLY A 139 0.57 1.33 17.69
C GLY A 139 -0.11 0.28 16.83
N ASP A 140 0.38 0.12 15.61
CA ASP A 140 -0.08 -0.89 14.68
C ASP A 140 1.07 -1.79 14.25
N LEU A 141 0.74 -3.06 13.98
CA LEU A 141 1.70 -4.10 13.64
C LEU A 141 1.14 -4.97 12.52
N ALA A 142 1.92 -5.19 11.47
CA ALA A 142 1.69 -6.26 10.50
C ALA A 142 2.90 -7.18 10.43
N ILE A 143 2.68 -8.48 10.45
CA ILE A 143 3.71 -9.51 10.24
C ILE A 143 3.29 -10.34 9.04
N GLY A 144 4.20 -10.52 8.08
CA GLY A 144 3.95 -11.25 6.84
C GLY A 144 4.94 -12.39 6.61
N LEU A 145 4.45 -13.51 6.07
CA LEU A 145 5.26 -14.59 5.51
C LEU A 145 4.91 -14.77 4.05
N SER A 146 5.92 -14.72 3.18
CA SER A 146 5.77 -14.75 1.74
C SER A 146 6.45 -15.96 1.13
N TYR A 147 5.85 -16.46 0.05
CA TYR A 147 6.46 -17.45 -0.82
C TYR A 147 6.20 -17.07 -2.28
N ALA A 148 7.22 -17.18 -3.12
CA ALA A 148 7.12 -16.91 -4.54
C ALA A 148 7.92 -17.91 -5.36
N ILE A 149 7.47 -18.16 -6.58
CA ILE A 149 8.09 -19.12 -7.49
C ILE A 149 8.02 -18.62 -8.93
N ASN A 150 9.11 -18.84 -9.68
CA ASN A 150 9.13 -18.69 -11.12
C ASN A 150 8.47 -19.94 -11.73
N LEU A 151 7.30 -19.78 -12.36
CA LEU A 151 6.63 -20.86 -13.09
C LEU A 151 7.24 -21.07 -14.47
N THR A 152 7.82 -20.01 -15.03
CA THR A 152 8.61 -20.03 -16.28
C THR A 152 9.74 -19.00 -16.15
N ASP A 153 10.65 -18.94 -17.12
CA ASP A 153 11.71 -17.92 -17.19
C ASP A 153 11.17 -16.47 -17.27
N ARG A 154 9.87 -16.31 -17.48
CA ARG A 154 9.22 -15.01 -17.73
C ARG A 154 8.03 -14.75 -16.83
N PHE A 155 7.58 -15.72 -16.05
CA PHE A 155 6.34 -15.62 -15.27
C PHE A 155 6.57 -16.11 -13.85
N ALA A 156 6.31 -15.24 -12.89
CA ALA A 156 6.37 -15.56 -11.48
C ALA A 156 5.05 -15.24 -10.78
N ILE A 157 4.77 -16.02 -9.75
CA ILE A 157 3.65 -15.78 -8.83
C ILE A 157 4.17 -15.75 -7.41
N GLY A 158 3.49 -15.03 -6.54
CA GLY A 158 3.80 -14.99 -5.12
C GLY A 158 2.57 -14.76 -4.28
N THR A 159 2.67 -15.15 -3.01
CA THR A 159 1.64 -14.92 -2.01
C THR A 159 2.25 -14.52 -0.69
N THR A 160 1.54 -13.73 0.10
CA THR A 160 1.92 -13.36 1.46
C THR A 160 0.74 -13.60 2.40
N PHE A 161 0.97 -14.30 3.51
CA PHE A 161 0.02 -14.37 4.61
C PHE A 161 0.39 -13.34 5.66
N LYS A 162 -0.58 -12.54 6.11
CA LYS A 162 -0.38 -11.46 7.07
C LYS A 162 -1.24 -11.62 8.31
N TYR A 163 -0.63 -11.38 9.47
CA TYR A 163 -1.32 -11.07 10.71
C TYR A 163 -1.22 -9.57 10.98
N ILE A 164 -2.35 -8.94 11.28
CA ILE A 164 -2.47 -7.49 11.47
C ILE A 164 -3.07 -7.24 12.84
N ASN A 165 -2.47 -6.34 13.60
CA ASN A 165 -2.94 -5.88 14.89
C ASN A 165 -2.93 -4.35 14.91
N GLN A 166 -4.01 -3.77 15.41
CA GLN A 166 -4.08 -2.35 15.73
C GLN A 166 -4.35 -2.15 17.20
N ARG A 167 -3.73 -1.13 17.77
CA ARG A 167 -3.91 -0.76 19.17
C ARG A 167 -4.01 0.75 19.34
N ILE A 168 -4.99 1.16 20.11
CA ILE A 168 -5.12 2.53 20.61
C ILE A 168 -5.50 2.45 22.08
N SER A 169 -4.69 3.03 22.96
CA SER A 169 -4.92 2.98 24.41
C SER A 169 -5.10 1.52 24.91
N LEU A 170 -6.26 1.19 25.49
CA LEU A 170 -6.62 -0.13 26.01
C LEU A 170 -7.59 -0.89 25.08
N MET A 171 -7.69 -0.44 23.82
CA MET A 171 -8.45 -1.07 22.74
C MET A 171 -7.50 -1.73 21.74
N SER A 172 -7.93 -2.86 21.18
CA SER A 172 -7.19 -3.59 20.15
C SER A 172 -8.11 -4.24 19.14
N ALA A 173 -7.61 -4.41 17.91
CA ALA A 173 -8.28 -5.15 16.85
C ALA A 173 -7.28 -6.07 16.16
N ASN A 174 -7.73 -7.23 15.70
CA ASN A 174 -6.90 -8.21 14.99
C ASN A 174 -7.53 -8.55 13.65
N GLY A 175 -6.70 -8.80 12.66
CA GLY A 175 -7.11 -9.21 11.33
C GLY A 175 -6.08 -10.14 10.69
N PHE A 176 -6.54 -10.90 9.70
CA PHE A 176 -5.69 -11.71 8.84
C PHE A 176 -5.92 -11.32 7.39
N ALA A 177 -4.87 -11.33 6.58
CA ALA A 177 -4.96 -11.06 5.15
C ALA A 177 -4.06 -11.99 4.34
N VAL A 178 -4.40 -12.11 3.06
CA VAL A 178 -3.58 -12.76 2.04
C VAL A 178 -3.35 -11.77 0.91
N ASP A 179 -2.10 -11.71 0.46
CA ASP A 179 -1.73 -10.98 -0.75
C ASP A 179 -1.43 -11.97 -1.87
N PHE A 180 -1.72 -11.55 -3.10
CA PHE A 180 -1.38 -12.28 -4.31
C PHE A 180 -0.63 -11.35 -5.26
N GLY A 181 0.40 -11.89 -5.88
CA GLY A 181 1.24 -11.17 -6.82
C GLY A 181 1.53 -12.00 -8.05
N ALA A 182 1.66 -11.33 -9.19
CA ALA A 182 2.18 -11.91 -10.42
C ALA A 182 3.07 -10.91 -11.14
N THR A 183 4.12 -11.41 -11.78
CA THR A 183 4.98 -10.63 -12.68
C THR A 183 5.20 -11.38 -13.99
N PHE A 184 5.22 -10.65 -15.09
CA PHE A 184 5.43 -11.20 -16.43
C PHE A 184 6.42 -10.36 -17.22
N ASP A 185 7.56 -10.95 -17.59
CA ASP A 185 8.51 -10.37 -18.54
C ASP A 185 8.09 -10.76 -19.96
N THR A 186 7.70 -9.78 -20.76
CA THR A 186 7.23 -10.04 -22.13
C THR A 186 8.36 -10.56 -23.04
N GLY A 187 9.62 -10.31 -22.68
CA GLY A 187 10.80 -10.52 -23.53
C GLY A 187 10.83 -9.62 -24.76
N LEU A 188 9.93 -8.65 -24.86
CA LEU A 188 9.82 -7.72 -25.97
C LEU A 188 10.18 -6.31 -25.49
N TYR A 189 11.29 -5.77 -26.02
CA TYR A 189 11.69 -4.38 -25.79
C TYR A 189 11.81 -3.96 -24.31
N GLY A 190 12.18 -4.89 -23.42
CA GLY A 190 12.36 -4.62 -21.99
C GLY A 190 11.06 -4.29 -21.25
N VAL A 191 9.91 -4.75 -21.73
CA VAL A 191 8.59 -4.51 -21.11
C VAL A 191 8.26 -5.59 -20.09
N ARG A 192 7.90 -5.16 -18.88
CA ARG A 192 7.42 -5.99 -17.77
C ARG A 192 6.02 -5.58 -17.36
N LEU A 193 5.23 -6.57 -16.99
CA LEU A 193 3.89 -6.41 -16.42
C LEU A 193 3.90 -6.92 -14.98
N GLY A 194 3.16 -6.26 -14.11
CA GLY A 194 2.95 -6.70 -12.74
C GLY A 194 1.51 -6.52 -12.33
N VAL A 195 1.00 -7.42 -11.50
CA VAL A 195 -0.32 -7.29 -10.87
C VAL A 195 -0.19 -7.75 -9.43
N ALA A 196 -0.83 -7.03 -8.52
CA ALA A 196 -0.94 -7.37 -7.12
C ALA A 196 -2.36 -7.15 -6.61
N LEU A 197 -2.82 -8.03 -5.73
CA LEU A 197 -4.00 -7.88 -4.90
C LEU A 197 -3.54 -7.96 -3.45
N THR A 198 -3.61 -6.86 -2.71
CA THR A 198 -3.09 -6.77 -1.36
C THR A 198 -4.21 -6.57 -0.33
N ASN A 199 -4.00 -7.09 0.88
CA ASN A 199 -4.89 -6.98 2.04
C ASN A 199 -6.25 -7.68 1.88
N PHE A 200 -6.34 -8.74 1.08
CA PHE A 200 -7.58 -9.53 1.00
C PHE A 200 -7.76 -10.36 2.28
N GLY A 201 -8.70 -9.98 3.14
CA GLY A 201 -8.73 -10.52 4.50
C GLY A 201 -10.01 -10.30 5.29
N THR A 202 -9.93 -10.55 6.59
CA THR A 202 -11.04 -10.44 7.54
C THR A 202 -11.27 -9.00 7.99
N ASP A 203 -12.51 -8.66 8.30
CA ASP A 203 -12.83 -7.41 8.99
C ASP A 203 -12.19 -7.37 10.39
N MET A 204 -11.81 -6.17 10.83
CA MET A 204 -11.26 -5.90 12.14
C MET A 204 -12.30 -5.19 13.02
N LYS A 205 -12.36 -5.57 14.30
CA LYS A 205 -13.26 -4.98 15.29
C LYS A 205 -12.48 -4.57 16.54
N LEU A 206 -12.57 -3.30 16.91
CA LEU A 206 -11.90 -2.76 18.09
C LEU A 206 -12.60 -3.23 19.37
N SER A 207 -11.88 -3.89 20.25
CA SER A 207 -12.40 -4.33 21.55
C SER A 207 -11.35 -4.12 22.64
N GLY A 208 -11.80 -3.85 23.86
CA GLY A 208 -10.89 -3.53 24.94
C GLY A 208 -11.58 -3.02 26.19
N LYS A 209 -10.80 -2.46 27.10
CA LYS A 209 -11.31 -1.95 28.38
C LYS A 209 -11.98 -0.58 28.24
N ASP A 210 -11.59 0.23 27.26
CA ASP A 210 -12.19 1.56 27.05
C ASP A 210 -13.63 1.47 26.53
N ALA A 211 -14.07 0.30 26.06
CA ALA A 211 -15.47 0.02 25.75
C ALA A 211 -16.32 -0.31 26.98
N LEU A 212 -15.73 -0.48 28.16
CA LEU A 212 -16.48 -0.78 29.39
C LEU A 212 -17.06 0.51 29.96
N VAL A 213 -18.38 0.52 30.15
CA VAL A 213 -19.12 1.64 30.72
C VAL A 213 -20.03 1.13 31.84
N PHE A 214 -20.29 1.99 32.83
CA PHE A 214 -21.31 1.71 33.84
C PHE A 214 -22.63 2.31 33.39
N VAL A 215 -23.70 1.51 33.39
CA VAL A 215 -25.04 1.94 32.99
C VAL A 215 -26.02 1.64 34.11
N ASP A 216 -26.83 2.63 34.44
CA ASP A 216 -28.05 2.44 35.20
C ASP A 216 -29.20 2.16 34.22
N ILE A 217 -29.73 0.93 34.27
CA ILE A 217 -30.81 0.47 33.38
C ILE A 217 -32.18 1.06 33.74
N ASP A 218 -32.36 1.57 34.96
CA ASP A 218 -33.63 2.13 35.43
C ASP A 218 -33.40 3.30 36.41
N PRO A 219 -32.95 4.47 35.90
CA PRO A 219 -32.53 5.60 36.75
C PRO A 219 -33.62 6.18 37.65
N ILE A 220 -34.88 5.85 37.39
CA ILE A 220 -36.03 6.33 38.16
C ILE A 220 -36.38 5.40 39.34
N LYS A 221 -35.89 4.16 39.34
CA LYS A 221 -36.22 3.16 40.37
C LYS A 221 -35.17 3.15 41.48
N ARG A 222 -35.54 3.71 42.63
CA ARG A 222 -34.67 3.71 43.83
C ARG A 222 -34.36 2.29 44.32
N GLY A 223 -33.08 2.03 44.59
CA GLY A 223 -32.59 0.77 45.16
C GLY A 223 -32.18 -0.28 44.13
N ASN A 224 -32.17 0.04 42.83
CA ASN A 224 -31.50 -0.76 41.82
C ASN A 224 -29.97 -0.53 41.84
N ASN A 225 -29.22 -1.34 41.09
CA ASN A 225 -27.79 -1.13 40.90
C ASN A 225 -27.59 -0.11 39.77
N ASP A 226 -27.04 1.06 40.10
CA ASP A 226 -26.74 2.16 39.17
C ASP A 226 -25.40 1.97 38.43
N ARG A 227 -24.66 0.91 38.74
CA ARG A 227 -23.34 0.60 38.17
C ARG A 227 -23.28 -0.81 37.59
N ILE A 228 -24.20 -1.13 36.68
CA ILE A 228 -24.11 -2.38 35.92
C ILE A 228 -23.02 -2.20 34.86
N GLU A 229 -22.06 -3.12 34.82
CA GLU A 229 -21.05 -3.16 33.78
C GLU A 229 -21.69 -3.51 32.44
N ALA A 230 -21.56 -2.62 31.48
CA ALA A 230 -21.94 -2.81 30.09
C ALA A 230 -20.72 -2.59 29.19
N ARG A 231 -20.76 -3.16 27.98
CA ARG A 231 -19.72 -2.98 26.97
C ARG A 231 -20.32 -2.33 25.73
N LEU A 232 -19.75 -1.22 25.31
CA LEU A 232 -20.06 -0.59 24.03
C LEU A 232 -19.65 -1.55 22.91
N ASP A 233 -20.61 -1.90 22.06
CA ASP A 233 -20.36 -2.76 20.91
C ASP A 233 -19.91 -1.91 19.72
N THR A 234 -18.71 -2.18 19.24
CA THR A 234 -18.10 -1.48 18.10
C THR A 234 -18.43 -2.19 16.79
N ASP A 235 -18.46 -1.45 15.69
CA ASP A 235 -18.61 -2.04 14.37
C ASP A 235 -17.31 -2.70 13.88
N SER A 236 -17.46 -3.62 12.93
CA SER A 236 -16.34 -4.23 12.22
C SER A 236 -16.10 -3.49 10.89
N TRP A 237 -14.83 -3.30 10.55
CA TRP A 237 -14.42 -2.60 9.34
C TRP A 237 -13.48 -3.47 8.51
N PRO A 238 -13.63 -3.50 7.18
CA PRO A 238 -12.77 -4.31 6.32
C PRO A 238 -11.32 -3.77 6.32
N LEU A 239 -10.39 -4.61 5.87
CA LEU A 239 -9.02 -4.17 5.55
C LEU A 239 -8.98 -3.38 4.24
N PRO A 240 -7.94 -2.55 3.99
CA PRO A 240 -7.83 -1.73 2.79
C PRO A 240 -7.36 -2.58 1.62
N LEU A 241 -8.30 -3.29 1.00
CA LEU A 241 -8.07 -4.14 -0.15
C LEU A 241 -7.70 -3.28 -1.35
N THR A 242 -6.54 -3.57 -1.95
CA THR A 242 -6.05 -2.80 -3.10
C THR A 242 -5.69 -3.73 -4.24
N PHE A 243 -6.26 -3.45 -5.41
CA PHE A 243 -5.82 -4.02 -6.67
C PHE A 243 -4.87 -3.03 -7.36
N GLN A 244 -3.68 -3.50 -7.75
CA GLN A 244 -2.71 -2.69 -8.46
C GLN A 244 -2.20 -3.45 -9.69
N ALA A 245 -2.14 -2.75 -10.82
CA ALA A 245 -1.64 -3.29 -12.08
C ALA A 245 -0.65 -2.32 -12.72
N GLY A 246 0.56 -2.79 -13.03
CA GLY A 246 1.65 -1.96 -13.50
C GLY A 246 2.23 -2.43 -14.83
N VAL A 247 2.72 -1.48 -15.62
CA VAL A 247 3.55 -1.71 -16.80
C VAL A 247 4.83 -0.91 -16.65
N ALA A 248 5.96 -1.58 -16.83
CA ALA A 248 7.25 -0.95 -16.84
C ALA A 248 8.02 -1.25 -18.12
N LYS A 249 8.89 -0.32 -18.50
CA LYS A 249 9.74 -0.44 -19.67
C LYS A 249 11.14 0.06 -19.37
N GLU A 250 12.12 -0.77 -19.69
CA GLU A 250 13.52 -0.37 -19.78
C GLU A 250 13.77 0.30 -21.14
N ILE A 251 13.87 1.64 -21.16
CA ILE A 251 14.00 2.42 -22.40
C ILE A 251 15.41 2.36 -22.95
N ALA A 252 16.39 2.53 -22.07
CA ALA A 252 17.80 2.50 -22.43
C ALA A 252 18.51 1.61 -21.41
N SER A 253 19.18 0.57 -21.89
CA SER A 253 20.03 -0.30 -21.08
C SER A 253 21.41 -0.38 -21.74
N GLY A 254 22.29 0.53 -21.35
CA GLY A 254 23.71 0.51 -21.72
C GLY A 254 24.55 -0.20 -20.66
N ASN A 255 25.84 -0.40 -20.94
CA ASN A 255 26.76 -1.05 -19.99
C ASN A 255 26.86 -0.29 -18.65
N ASN A 256 26.70 1.03 -18.70
CA ASN A 256 26.93 1.94 -17.57
C ASN A 256 25.69 2.76 -17.19
N SER A 257 24.58 2.64 -17.90
CA SER A 257 23.38 3.41 -17.56
C SER A 257 22.11 2.65 -17.90
N GLN A 258 21.10 2.80 -17.05
CA GLN A 258 19.78 2.21 -17.24
C GLN A 258 18.71 3.26 -16.98
N LEU A 259 17.73 3.37 -17.88
CA LEU A 259 16.54 4.19 -17.70
C LEU A 259 15.30 3.30 -17.74
N THR A 260 14.53 3.32 -16.66
CA THR A 260 13.27 2.58 -16.49
C THR A 260 12.13 3.55 -16.32
N LEU A 261 11.02 3.36 -17.03
CA LEU A 261 9.75 4.01 -16.75
C LEU A 261 8.75 2.99 -16.20
N SER A 262 7.88 3.40 -15.28
CA SER A 262 6.78 2.59 -14.78
C SER A 262 5.51 3.41 -14.68
N VAL A 263 4.38 2.77 -14.96
CA VAL A 263 3.03 3.29 -14.75
C VAL A 263 2.22 2.23 -14.04
N ASP A 264 1.58 2.59 -12.94
CA ASP A 264 0.72 1.70 -12.19
C ASP A 264 -0.69 2.29 -12.07
N PHE A 265 -1.70 1.46 -12.33
CA PHE A 265 -3.09 1.72 -12.00
C PHE A 265 -3.40 1.14 -10.63
N VAL A 266 -4.04 1.93 -9.77
CA VAL A 266 -4.39 1.57 -8.40
C VAL A 266 -5.90 1.68 -8.22
N HIS A 267 -6.52 0.62 -7.74
CA HIS A 267 -7.94 0.56 -7.38
C HIS A 267 -8.08 0.03 -5.95
N PRO A 268 -8.14 0.92 -4.94
CA PRO A 268 -8.43 0.57 -3.56
C PRO A 268 -9.95 0.49 -3.31
N THR A 269 -10.38 -0.26 -2.29
CA THR A 269 -11.80 -0.37 -1.93
C THR A 269 -12.38 0.87 -1.23
N ASP A 270 -11.51 1.73 -0.74
CA ASP A 270 -11.78 2.85 0.16
C ASP A 270 -11.14 4.15 -0.32
N ASN A 271 -10.87 4.27 -1.61
CA ASN A 271 -10.55 5.53 -2.25
C ASN A 271 -10.95 5.49 -3.74
N THR A 272 -10.79 6.59 -4.45
CA THR A 272 -10.94 6.61 -5.91
C THR A 272 -9.71 6.00 -6.59
N GLU A 273 -9.91 5.54 -7.81
CA GLU A 273 -8.84 5.03 -8.65
C GLU A 273 -7.80 6.10 -8.96
N SER A 274 -6.56 5.66 -9.11
CA SER A 274 -5.47 6.55 -9.43
C SER A 274 -4.43 5.92 -10.34
N LEU A 275 -3.59 6.79 -10.91
CA LEU A 275 -2.41 6.39 -11.66
C LEU A 275 -1.16 6.89 -10.94
N ASN A 276 -0.16 6.03 -10.86
CA ASN A 276 1.17 6.37 -10.40
C ASN A 276 2.13 6.34 -11.58
N LEU A 277 3.03 7.32 -11.66
CA LEU A 277 4.05 7.42 -12.68
C LEU A 277 5.43 7.48 -12.02
N GLY A 278 6.40 6.74 -12.56
CA GLY A 278 7.75 6.72 -12.05
C GLY A 278 8.81 6.59 -13.14
N PHE A 279 9.97 7.20 -12.92
CA PHE A 279 11.17 6.96 -13.73
C PHE A 279 12.40 6.77 -12.83
N GLU A 280 13.24 5.80 -13.19
CA GLU A 280 14.49 5.48 -12.51
C GLU A 280 15.64 5.57 -13.51
N TYR A 281 16.62 6.41 -13.22
CA TYR A 281 17.88 6.47 -13.96
C TYR A 281 19.02 6.00 -13.07
N THR A 282 19.66 4.89 -13.45
CA THR A 282 20.82 4.35 -12.75
C THR A 282 22.09 4.57 -13.57
N LEU A 283 23.12 5.13 -12.95
CA LEU A 283 24.44 5.39 -13.51
C LEU A 283 25.50 4.50 -12.82
N TRP A 284 26.35 3.87 -13.63
CA TRP A 284 27.40 2.92 -13.26
C TRP A 284 26.93 1.77 -12.36
N LYS A 285 25.63 1.45 -12.40
CA LYS A 285 24.99 0.47 -11.49
C LYS A 285 25.20 0.79 -10.00
N ALA A 286 25.54 2.05 -9.69
CA ALA A 286 25.90 2.50 -8.35
C ALA A 286 24.99 3.64 -7.91
N PHE A 287 24.83 4.68 -8.73
CA PHE A 287 24.02 5.84 -8.41
C PHE A 287 22.67 5.73 -9.08
N SER A 288 21.58 5.94 -8.34
CA SER A 288 20.24 5.97 -8.89
C SER A 288 19.57 7.30 -8.57
N LEU A 289 18.92 7.89 -9.57
CA LEU A 289 18.07 9.06 -9.43
C LEU A 289 16.66 8.67 -9.86
N ARG A 290 15.66 9.06 -9.07
CA ARG A 290 14.27 8.66 -9.25
C ARG A 290 13.38 9.88 -9.14
N GLY A 291 12.36 9.91 -9.98
CA GLY A 291 11.27 10.86 -9.86
C GLY A 291 9.96 10.18 -10.16
N GLY A 292 8.91 10.67 -9.52
CA GLY A 292 7.59 10.11 -9.69
C GLY A 292 6.48 11.09 -9.35
N TYR A 293 5.28 10.69 -9.72
CA TYR A 293 4.04 11.36 -9.40
C TYR A 293 3.04 10.31 -8.93
N ARG A 294 2.50 10.50 -7.72
CA ARG A 294 1.55 9.58 -7.11
C ARG A 294 0.14 10.15 -7.18
N ASN A 295 -0.86 9.26 -7.20
CA ASN A 295 -2.28 9.60 -7.11
C ASN A 295 -2.78 10.53 -8.22
N LEU A 296 -2.24 10.41 -9.42
CA LEU A 296 -2.77 11.09 -10.60
C LEU A 296 -4.23 10.64 -10.79
N LEU A 297 -5.11 11.58 -11.11
CA LEU A 297 -6.58 11.43 -11.23
C LEU A 297 -7.39 11.55 -9.93
N ILE A 298 -6.76 11.59 -8.75
CA ILE A 298 -7.47 11.92 -7.51
C ILE A 298 -7.60 13.44 -7.41
N ASP A 299 -8.84 13.93 -7.31
CA ASP A 299 -9.11 15.35 -7.06
C ASP A 299 -8.63 15.74 -5.65
N ASP A 300 -7.97 16.91 -5.53
CA ASP A 300 -7.42 17.44 -4.27
C ASP A 300 -6.48 16.48 -3.51
N SER A 301 -5.74 15.62 -4.21
CA SER A 301 -4.68 14.80 -3.59
C SER A 301 -3.63 15.67 -2.91
N GLU A 302 -3.37 15.40 -1.63
CA GLU A 302 -2.27 16.04 -0.88
C GLU A 302 -0.90 15.47 -1.31
N GLU A 303 -0.85 14.18 -1.66
CA GLU A 303 0.38 13.53 -2.12
C GLU A 303 0.53 13.74 -3.64
N SER A 304 1.68 14.24 -4.07
CA SER A 304 1.91 14.56 -5.49
C SER A 304 3.28 14.10 -6.00
N PHE A 305 4.28 14.98 -6.02
CA PHE A 305 5.60 14.72 -6.54
C PHE A 305 6.46 13.97 -5.53
N THR A 306 7.21 12.99 -6.04
CA THR A 306 8.18 12.23 -5.27
C THR A 306 9.55 12.27 -5.93
N PHE A 307 10.60 12.34 -5.12
CA PHE A 307 11.98 12.28 -5.57
C PHE A 307 12.74 11.26 -4.76
N GLY A 308 13.68 10.55 -5.39
CA GLY A 308 14.50 9.57 -4.71
C GLY A 308 15.93 9.53 -5.22
N GLY A 309 16.85 9.22 -4.33
CA GLY A 309 18.26 8.98 -4.62
C GLY A 309 18.70 7.65 -4.04
N GLY A 310 19.62 6.97 -4.71
CA GLY A 310 20.15 5.69 -4.27
C GLY A 310 21.65 5.55 -4.51
N LEU A 311 22.34 4.91 -3.57
CA LEU A 311 23.72 4.48 -3.68
C LEU A 311 23.83 2.98 -3.43
N THR A 312 24.35 2.27 -4.42
CA THR A 312 24.71 0.86 -4.33
C THR A 312 26.23 0.75 -4.31
N THR A 313 26.78 0.14 -3.27
CA THR A 313 28.21 -0.10 -3.10
C THR A 313 28.49 -1.55 -2.73
N HIS A 314 29.66 -2.05 -3.10
CA HIS A 314 30.15 -3.37 -2.68
C HIS A 314 31.10 -3.17 -1.51
N PHE A 315 30.89 -3.89 -0.42
CA PHE A 315 31.73 -3.82 0.78
C PHE A 315 32.21 -5.23 1.11
N LEU A 316 33.52 -5.43 1.30
CA LEU A 316 34.14 -6.73 1.63
C LEU A 316 33.60 -7.94 0.82
N GLY A 317 34.15 -8.16 -0.37
CA GLY A 317 33.85 -9.36 -1.16
C GLY A 317 32.48 -9.29 -1.84
N ASN A 318 31.57 -10.21 -1.47
CA ASN A 318 30.29 -10.42 -2.17
C ASN A 318 29.10 -9.65 -1.55
N LEU A 319 29.31 -8.92 -0.43
CA LEU A 319 28.24 -8.14 0.19
C LEU A 319 27.99 -6.85 -0.58
N LYS A 320 26.72 -6.58 -0.86
CA LYS A 320 26.28 -5.37 -1.56
C LYS A 320 25.33 -4.59 -0.66
N LEU A 321 25.69 -3.34 -0.42
CA LEU A 321 24.94 -2.39 0.40
C LEU A 321 24.18 -1.44 -0.52
N LYS A 322 22.88 -1.25 -0.26
CA LYS A 322 22.03 -0.26 -0.94
C LYS A 322 21.53 0.73 0.11
N ILE A 323 21.74 2.01 -0.15
CA ILE A 323 21.26 3.11 0.67
C ILE A 323 20.38 3.96 -0.21
N ASP A 324 19.11 4.10 0.15
CA ASP A 324 18.15 4.89 -0.61
C ASP A 324 17.48 5.93 0.28
N TYR A 325 17.24 7.11 -0.29
CA TYR A 325 16.50 8.20 0.31
C TYR A 325 15.35 8.60 -0.61
N ALA A 326 14.20 8.94 -0.03
CA ALA A 326 13.08 9.48 -0.77
C ALA A 326 12.41 10.62 -0.02
N TYR A 327 11.90 11.54 -0.82
CA TYR A 327 11.11 12.68 -0.43
C TYR A 327 9.77 12.61 -1.15
N ALA A 328 8.68 12.84 -0.43
CA ALA A 328 7.35 12.96 -1.00
C ALA A 328 6.68 14.25 -0.53
N ASP A 329 6.15 14.99 -1.49
CA ASP A 329 5.39 16.22 -1.25
C ASP A 329 3.97 15.89 -0.79
N PHE A 330 3.53 16.53 0.30
CA PHE A 330 2.25 16.29 0.96
C PHE A 330 1.38 17.55 1.07
N GLY A 331 1.57 18.50 0.14
CA GLY A 331 0.67 19.64 -0.06
C GLY A 331 0.53 20.52 1.18
N ARG A 332 -0.66 20.50 1.80
CA ARG A 332 -0.98 21.29 3.00
C ARG A 332 -0.38 20.69 4.29
N LEU A 333 0.06 19.44 4.24
CA LEU A 333 0.67 18.72 5.35
C LEU A 333 2.20 18.80 5.28
N ASN A 334 2.88 18.30 6.32
CA ASN A 334 4.34 18.24 6.31
C ASN A 334 4.83 17.22 5.28
N ASN A 335 5.91 17.55 4.58
CA ASN A 335 6.52 16.62 3.64
C ASN A 335 7.14 15.43 4.36
N THR A 336 7.12 14.26 3.71
CA THR A 336 7.59 13.02 4.33
C THR A 336 8.93 12.61 3.76
N GLN A 337 9.78 12.08 4.63
CA GLN A 337 11.13 11.63 4.29
C GLN A 337 11.29 10.17 4.67
N ARG A 338 12.00 9.42 3.81
CA ARG A 338 12.18 7.98 3.98
C ARG A 338 13.61 7.57 3.74
N PHE A 339 14.13 6.75 4.64
CA PHE A 339 15.45 6.16 4.54
C PHE A 339 15.31 4.65 4.44
N SER A 340 16.00 4.06 3.47
CA SER A 340 16.05 2.61 3.29
C SER A 340 17.49 2.13 3.26
N LEU A 341 17.76 1.03 3.95
CA LEU A 341 19.04 0.34 3.97
C LEU A 341 18.80 -1.12 3.61
N ALA A 342 19.43 -1.60 2.55
CA ALA A 342 19.38 -3.02 2.20
C ALA A 342 20.78 -3.62 2.09
N LEU A 343 20.90 -4.87 2.53
CA LEU A 343 22.12 -5.66 2.44
C LEU A 343 21.82 -6.97 1.70
N GLU A 344 22.53 -7.20 0.61
CA GLU A 344 22.40 -8.35 -0.28
C GLU A 344 23.66 -9.24 -0.15
N PHE A 345 23.49 -10.51 0.25
CA PHE A 345 24.59 -11.41 0.66
C PHE A 345 24.48 -12.84 0.16
#